data_AF-A0A944NAM5-F1
#
_entry.id   AF-A0A944NAM5-F1
#
_cell.length_a   1.000
_cell.length_b   1.000
_cell.length_c   1.000
_cell.angle_alpha   90.00
_cell.angle_beta   90.00
_cell.angle_gamma   90.00
#
_symmetry.space_group_name_H-M   'P 1'
#
loop_
_entity.id
_entity.type
_entity.pdbx_description
1 polymer ?
#
loop_
_entity_poly.entity_id
_entity_poly.type
_entity_poly.pdbx_seq_one_letter_code
_entity_poly.pdbx_strand_id
1 'polypeptide(L)'
;MSTLQQSLLKRYHSLFGDKTYRQIAHDSGIQLSRVYRIFNGSEMKIGEYQSLLEQMNGKSRDQVRVISLTLQCMTQLSQKGQVELERLLQRRVYLSQLQYQAGSSLVASS
;
A
#
# COMPACT_ATOMS: atom_id res chain seq x y z
N MET A 1 -23.33 7.44 1.92
CA MET A 1 -22.18 6.55 1.72
C MET A 1 -22.44 5.21 2.38
N SER A 2 -22.49 4.12 1.60
CA SER A 2 -22.73 2.76 2.11
C SER A 2 -21.64 2.25 3.06
N THR A 3 -21.98 1.31 3.95
CA THR A 3 -21.05 0.63 4.87
C THR A 3 -19.93 -0.10 4.12
N LEU A 4 -20.27 -0.72 2.99
CA LEU A 4 -19.30 -1.37 2.10
C LEU A 4 -18.25 -0.38 1.58
N GLN A 5 -18.66 0.84 1.21
CA GLN A 5 -17.78 1.84 0.61
C GLN A 5 -16.81 2.37 1.67
N GLN A 6 -17.32 2.60 2.88
CA GLN A 6 -16.50 3.00 4.01
C GLN A 6 -15.42 1.94 4.31
N SER A 7 -15.80 0.66 4.35
CA SER A 7 -14.86 -0.44 4.56
C SER A 7 -13.82 -0.55 3.45
N LEU A 8 -14.22 -0.36 2.20
CA LEU A 8 -13.31 -0.36 1.05
C LEU A 8 -12.28 0.78 1.16
N LEU A 9 -12.74 2.02 1.38
CA LEU A 9 -11.84 3.18 1.46
C LEU A 9 -10.89 3.09 2.67
N LYS A 10 -11.36 2.58 3.82
CA LYS A 10 -10.50 2.29 4.97
C LYS A 10 -9.41 1.28 4.64
N ARG A 11 -9.76 0.19 3.96
CA ARG A 11 -8.79 -0.83 3.52
C ARG A 11 -7.82 -0.28 2.47
N TYR A 12 -8.30 0.58 1.56
CA TYR A 12 -7.45 1.24 0.59
C TYR A 12 -6.40 2.12 1.29
N HIS A 13 -6.82 2.94 2.26
CA HIS A 13 -5.89 3.74 3.07
C HIS A 13 -4.88 2.90 3.85
N SER A 14 -5.28 1.78 4.46
CA SER A 14 -4.32 0.93 5.18
C SER A 14 -3.29 0.27 4.27
N LEU A 15 -3.65 -0.04 3.01
CA LEU A 15 -2.75 -0.66 2.04
C LEU A 15 -1.85 0.34 1.32
N PHE A 16 -2.32 1.56 1.08
CA PHE A 16 -1.61 2.55 0.25
C PHE A 16 -1.11 3.78 0.99
N GLY A 17 -1.46 3.95 2.27
CA GLY A 17 -1.07 5.10 3.09
C GLY A 17 -1.73 6.41 2.63
N ASP A 18 -1.03 7.51 2.86
CA ASP A 18 -1.49 8.87 2.54
C ASP A 18 -1.22 9.25 1.07
N LYS A 19 -1.75 8.46 0.14
CA LYS A 19 -1.74 8.86 -1.27
C LYS A 19 -2.58 10.12 -1.46
N THR A 20 -2.04 11.06 -2.20
CA THR A 20 -2.79 12.23 -2.66
C THR A 20 -3.92 11.80 -3.60
N TYR A 21 -5.01 12.58 -3.67
CA TYR A 21 -6.08 12.32 -4.62
C TYR A 21 -5.60 12.26 -6.08
N ARG A 22 -4.53 13.00 -6.42
CA ARG A 22 -3.89 12.95 -7.74
C ARG A 22 -3.27 11.59 -8.03
N GLN A 23 -2.54 11.02 -7.07
CA GLN A 23 -1.96 9.68 -7.20
C GLN A 23 -3.06 8.62 -7.31
N ILE A 24 -4.10 8.73 -6.49
CA ILE A 24 -5.23 7.79 -6.53
C ILE A 24 -5.94 7.85 -7.89
N ALA A 25 -6.18 9.04 -8.42
CA ALA A 25 -6.80 9.24 -9.73
C ALA A 25 -5.96 8.64 -10.87
N HIS A 26 -4.65 8.89 -10.84
CA HIS A 26 -3.71 8.31 -11.80
C HIS A 26 -3.73 6.78 -11.75
N ASP A 27 -3.66 6.20 -10.55
CA ASP A 27 -3.50 4.76 -10.39
C ASP A 27 -4.81 4.01 -10.67
N SER A 28 -5.95 4.56 -10.25
CA SER A 28 -7.27 3.94 -10.43
C SER A 28 -7.92 4.22 -11.79
N GLY A 29 -7.40 5.18 -12.57
CA GLY A 29 -8.03 5.66 -13.79
C GLY A 29 -9.32 6.48 -13.55
N ILE A 30 -9.66 6.76 -12.28
CA ILE A 30 -10.82 7.59 -11.92
C ILE A 30 -10.43 9.07 -12.06
N GLN A 31 -11.31 9.90 -12.60
CA GLN A 31 -11.07 11.34 -12.69
C GLN A 31 -10.79 11.97 -11.32
N LEU A 32 -9.84 12.90 -11.24
CA LEU A 32 -9.41 13.53 -9.97
C LEU A 32 -10.56 14.15 -9.17
N SER A 33 -11.43 14.92 -9.83
CA SER A 33 -12.61 15.53 -9.20
C SER A 33 -13.57 14.48 -8.65
N ARG A 34 -13.65 13.32 -9.31
CA ARG A 34 -14.48 12.20 -8.88
C ARG A 34 -13.87 11.47 -7.69
N VAL A 35 -12.56 11.24 -7.68
CA VAL A 35 -11.83 10.73 -6.50
C VAL A 35 -12.08 11.64 -5.29
N TYR A 36 -11.88 12.95 -5.43
CA TYR A 36 -12.14 13.90 -4.36
C TYR A 36 -13.57 13.76 -3.80
N ARG A 37 -14.58 13.67 -4.67
CA ARG A 37 -15.98 13.51 -4.27
C ARG A 37 -16.25 12.19 -3.53
N ILE A 38 -15.67 11.08 -3.99
CA ILE A 38 -15.81 9.75 -3.38
C ILE A 38 -15.24 9.74 -1.96
N PHE A 39 -14.02 10.27 -1.79
CA PHE A 39 -13.38 10.35 -0.47
C PHE A 39 -14.08 11.33 0.47
N ASN A 40 -14.88 12.26 -0.06
CA ASN A 40 -15.75 13.17 0.70
C ASN A 40 -17.20 12.69 0.81
N GLY A 41 -17.49 11.40 0.61
CA GLY A 41 -18.80 10.82 0.94
C GLY A 41 -19.76 10.59 -0.22
N SER A 42 -19.38 10.94 -1.45
CA SER A 42 -20.21 10.63 -2.63
C SER A 42 -20.27 9.14 -2.88
N GLU A 43 -21.44 8.63 -3.22
CA GLU A 43 -21.64 7.22 -3.63
C GLU A 43 -20.73 6.85 -4.81
N MET A 44 -20.04 5.71 -4.70
CA MET A 44 -19.24 5.14 -5.79
C MET A 44 -20.12 4.42 -6.81
N LYS A 45 -19.75 4.53 -8.08
CA LYS A 45 -20.25 3.68 -9.16
C LYS A 45 -19.56 2.31 -9.09
N ILE A 46 -20.20 1.29 -9.67
CA ILE A 46 -19.66 -0.08 -9.71
C ILE A 46 -18.25 -0.12 -10.34
N GLY A 47 -18.03 0.60 -11.45
CA GLY A 47 -16.70 0.66 -12.08
C GLY A 47 -15.63 1.26 -11.18
N GLU A 48 -15.96 2.31 -10.42
CA GLU A 48 -15.04 2.95 -9.47
C GLU A 48 -14.66 1.99 -8.33
N TYR A 49 -15.65 1.22 -7.87
CA TYR A 49 -15.45 0.14 -6.89
C TYR A 49 -14.50 -0.94 -7.39
N GLN A 50 -14.72 -1.41 -8.62
CA GLN A 50 -13.92 -2.45 -9.25
C GLN A 50 -12.47 -1.98 -9.44
N SER A 51 -12.26 -0.78 -9.96
CA SER A 51 -10.92 -0.22 -10.16
C SER A 51 -10.12 -0.15 -8.85
N LEU A 52 -10.74 0.31 -7.75
CA LEU A 52 -10.08 0.35 -6.44
C LEU A 52 -9.84 -1.05 -5.86
N LEU A 53 -10.75 -2.00 -6.07
CA LEU A 53 -10.56 -3.41 -5.67
C LEU A 53 -9.39 -4.07 -6.39
N GLU A 54 -9.28 -3.88 -7.70
CA GLU A 54 -8.20 -4.45 -8.52
C GLU A 54 -6.82 -3.96 -8.05
N GLN A 55 -6.71 -2.67 -7.74
CA GLN A 55 -5.50 -2.09 -7.16
C GLN A 55 -5.09 -2.79 -5.86
N MET A 56 -6.05 -2.94 -4.93
CA MET A 56 -5.79 -3.58 -3.63
C MET A 56 -5.40 -5.05 -3.79
N ASN A 57 -6.08 -5.78 -4.68
CA ASN A 57 -5.80 -7.19 -4.95
C ASN A 57 -4.42 -7.38 -5.62
N GLY A 58 -3.98 -6.43 -6.46
CA GLY A 58 -2.63 -6.41 -7.01
C GLY A 58 -1.56 -6.37 -5.93
N LYS A 59 -1.70 -5.49 -4.93
CA LYS A 59 -0.79 -5.45 -3.77
C LYS A 59 -0.83 -6.71 -2.91
N SER A 60 -2.02 -7.31 -2.72
CA SER A 60 -2.13 -8.59 -2.00
C SER A 60 -1.37 -9.71 -2.72
N ARG A 61 -1.37 -9.73 -4.06
CA ARG A 61 -0.58 -10.70 -4.84
C ARG A 61 0.93 -10.53 -4.63
N ASP A 62 1.41 -9.29 -4.56
CA ASP A 62 2.83 -9.03 -4.28
C ASP A 62 3.25 -9.47 -2.87
N GLN A 63 2.40 -9.23 -1.86
CA GLN A 63 2.65 -9.72 -0.49
C GLN A 63 2.71 -11.25 -0.44
N VAL A 64 1.77 -11.94 -1.09
CA VAL A 64 1.76 -13.40 -1.18
C VAL A 64 3.04 -13.92 -1.85
N ARG A 65 3.52 -13.26 -2.92
CA ARG A 65 4.77 -13.63 -3.59
C ARG A 65 6.00 -13.44 -2.71
N VAL A 66 6.06 -12.38 -1.90
CA VAL A 66 7.18 -12.15 -0.96
C VAL A 66 7.19 -13.22 0.14
N ILE A 67 6.02 -13.55 0.69
CA ILE A 67 5.88 -14.60 1.70
C ILE A 67 6.32 -15.95 1.13
N SER A 68 5.85 -16.32 -0.06
CA SER A 68 6.22 -17.60 -0.68
C SER A 68 7.72 -17.69 -0.97
N LEU A 69 8.35 -16.61 -1.45
CA LEU A 69 9.80 -16.57 -1.65
C LEU A 69 10.55 -16.72 -0.33
N THR A 70 10.07 -16.08 0.75
CA THR A 70 10.68 -16.19 2.08
C THR A 70 10.64 -17.63 2.57
N LEU A 71 9.50 -18.32 2.41
CA LEU A 71 9.35 -19.73 2.76
C LEU A 71 10.29 -20.63 1.94
N GLN A 72 10.47 -20.35 0.65
CA GLN A 72 11.44 -21.07 -0.19
C GLN A 72 12.88 -20.83 0.28
N CYS A 73 13.23 -19.60 0.66
CA CYS A 73 14.55 -19.29 1.22
C CYS A 73 14.82 -20.08 2.51
N MET A 74 13.81 -20.26 3.37
CA MET A 74 13.95 -21.04 4.61
C MET A 74 14.23 -22.53 4.36
N THR A 75 13.78 -23.09 3.23
CA THR A 75 14.00 -24.50 2.90
C THR A 75 15.25 -24.73 2.05
N GLN A 76 15.68 -23.74 1.27
CA GLN A 76 16.78 -23.89 0.31
C GLN A 76 18.11 -23.27 0.77
N LEU A 77 18.09 -22.23 1.61
CA LEU A 77 19.31 -21.59 2.07
C LEU A 77 19.88 -22.32 3.30
N SER A 78 21.21 -22.39 3.35
CA SER A 78 21.93 -22.76 4.58
C SER A 78 21.65 -21.77 5.70
N GLN A 79 21.86 -22.18 6.95
CA GLN A 79 21.70 -21.29 8.12
C GLN A 79 22.48 -19.98 7.98
N LYS A 80 23.70 -20.03 7.42
CA LYS A 80 24.49 -18.82 7.15
C LYS A 80 23.80 -17.89 6.14
N GLY A 81 23.24 -18.44 5.07
CA GLY A 81 22.48 -17.68 4.06
C GLY A 81 21.18 -17.09 4.61
N GLN A 82 20.51 -17.80 5.52
CA GLN A 82 19.31 -17.30 6.20
C GLN A 82 19.64 -16.09 7.10
N VAL A 83 20.72 -16.15 7.88
CA VAL A 83 21.19 -15.03 8.72
C VAL A 83 21.58 -13.82 7.86
N GLU A 84 22.19 -14.04 6.70
CA GLU A 84 22.52 -12.96 5.77
C GLU A 84 21.26 -12.30 5.20
N LEU A 85 20.28 -13.10 4.78
CA LEU A 85 18.98 -12.61 4.31
C LEU A 85 18.25 -11.81 5.41
N GLU A 86 18.25 -12.30 6.64
CA GLU A 86 17.66 -11.60 7.78
C GLU A 86 18.29 -10.21 7.98
N ARG A 87 19.63 -10.13 7.97
CA ARG A 87 20.34 -8.84 8.09
C ARG A 87 20.00 -7.87 6.96
N LEU A 88 19.87 -8.37 5.73
CA LEU A 88 19.49 -7.55 4.59
C LEU A 88 18.07 -6.98 4.75
N LEU A 89 17.11 -7.82 5.18
CA LEU A 89 15.73 -7.40 5.43
C LEU A 89 15.66 -6.38 6.57
N GLN A 90 16.32 -6.64 7.69
CA GLN A 90 16.39 -5.71 8.84
C GLN A 90 16.98 -4.35 8.43
N ARG A 91 18.06 -4.35 7.65
CA ARG A 91 18.66 -3.11 7.15
C ARG A 91 17.69 -2.32 6.26
N ARG A 92 16.95 -3.00 5.38
CA ARG A 92 15.96 -2.34 4.51
C ARG A 92 14.80 -1.74 5.30
N VAL A 93 14.32 -2.44 6.32
CA VAL A 93 13.29 -1.92 7.24
C VAL A 93 13.80 -0.69 7.99
N TYR A 94 15.01 -0.76 8.54
CA TYR A 94 15.61 0.37 9.26
C TYR A 94 15.73 1.62 8.36
N LEU A 95 16.20 1.45 7.12
CA LEU A 95 16.32 2.57 6.18
C LEU A 95 14.96 3.19 5.83
N SER A 96 13.89 2.39 5.69
CA SER A 96 12.57 2.94 5.39
C SER A 96 11.99 3.73 6.56
N GLN A 97 12.25 3.29 7.81
CA GLN A 97 11.84 4.01 9.02
C GLN A 97 12.51 5.39 9.12
N LEU A 98 13.81 5.48 8.80
CA LEU A 98 14.53 6.75 8.78
C LEU A 98 13.98 7.72 7.71
N GLN A 99 13.66 7.22 6.52
CA GLN A 99 13.06 8.03 5.45
C GLN A 99 11.67 8.56 5.85
N TYR A 100 10.89 7.75 6.58
CA TYR A 100 9.58 8.16 7.10
C TYR A 100 9.71 9.32 8.10
N GLN A 101 10.65 9.22 9.05
CA GLN A 101 10.90 10.27 10.06
C GLN A 101 11.42 11.59 9.46
N ALA A 102 12.26 11.50 8.42
CA ALA A 102 12.76 12.68 7.71
C ALA A 102 11.66 13.39 6.90
N GLY A 103 10.73 12.63 6.30
CA GLY A 103 9.58 13.20 5.58
C GLY A 103 8.58 13.90 6.50
N SER A 104 8.36 13.41 7.72
CA SER A 104 7.47 14.04 8.72
C SER A 104 8.04 15.33 9.32
N SER A 105 9.37 15.50 9.33
CA SER A 105 10.03 16.70 9.89
C SER A 105 9.97 17.92 8.98
N LEU A 106 9.82 17.73 7.66
CA LEU A 106 9.75 18.83 6.68
C LEU A 106 8.35 19.49 6.61
N VAL A 107 7.31 18.81 7.06
CA VAL A 107 5.92 19.33 7.06
C VAL A 107 5.61 20.13 8.32
N ALA A 108 6.37 19.96 9.40
CA ALA A 108 6.17 20.69 10.66
C ALA A 108 6.89 22.06 10.71
N SER A 109 7.57 22.47 9.64
CA SER A 109 8.31 23.74 9.54
C SER A 109 7.80 24.67 8.43
N SER A 110 6.57 24.44 7.95
CA SER A 110 5.91 25.27 6.91
C SER A 110 4.58 25.80 7.41
#